data_AF-A0A1F9V3V2-F1
#
_entry.id   AF-A0A1F9V3V2-F1
#
_cell.length_a   1.000
_cell.length_b   1.000
_cell.length_c   1.000
_cell.angle_alpha   90.00
_cell.angle_beta   90.00
_cell.angle_gamma   90.00
#
_symmetry.space_group_name_H-M   'P 1'
#
loop_
_entity.id
_entity.type
_entity.pdbx_description
1 polymer ?
#
loop_
_entity_poly.entity_id
_entity_poly.type
_entity_poly.pdbx_seq_one_letter_code
_entity_poly.pdbx_strand_id
1 'polypeptide(L)'
;MRRNRFDEWFYGCHFLGDPVMPGCWGVDAVWQCLKFFAAWRGLAGCDKSLGMENVSFFGQIRPYDKAVVYRVEVLSVERSDGDVLITGKASVSVDGTPVYTIDGAQVGTAFWEAPATKPKMIPTGDDGSAMRPLTYDEFASRGHFSRAELVALSRGCLVSDPPGEIALLPSDLMLEVGRIERIACDPATGEGEVLASRPNAPTDWFYAMTPGVKPAALSIDAVWQLIGVFQAWSRNAGTGRALGFERVEVFDDIRPEDRDIRYEIRVLKTVRAAETGDAFVRADATVFADGRPILSCSNANVGVHKDIRYVDYPVASAMAFGGRLKKRTQGARP
;
A
#
# COMPACT_ATOMS: atom_id res chain seq x y z
N MET A 1 -16.91 -8.84 12.50
CA MET A 1 -16.22 -8.05 13.54
C MET A 1 -14.99 -8.83 13.96
N ARG A 2 -13.84 -8.17 14.11
CA ARG A 2 -12.64 -8.76 14.71
C ARG A 2 -12.20 -7.93 15.90
N ARG A 3 -11.65 -8.58 16.92
CA ARG A 3 -10.95 -7.88 18.01
C ARG A 3 -9.62 -7.40 17.48
N ASN A 4 -9.33 -6.12 17.64
CA ASN A 4 -8.02 -5.55 17.37
C ASN A 4 -7.11 -5.83 18.57
N ARG A 5 -6.04 -6.60 18.38
CA ARG A 5 -5.11 -6.87 19.47
C ARG A 5 -3.86 -6.03 19.31
N PHE A 6 -3.41 -5.43 20.42
CA PHE A 6 -2.24 -4.55 20.43
C PHE A 6 -0.94 -5.28 20.07
N ASP A 7 -0.93 -6.62 20.20
CA ASP A 7 0.19 -7.52 19.92
C ASP A 7 0.13 -8.14 18.52
N GLU A 8 -0.75 -7.65 17.63
CA GLU A 8 -0.73 -8.10 16.23
C GLU A 8 0.61 -7.77 15.58
N TRP A 9 1.21 -8.79 14.95
CA TRP A 9 2.60 -8.77 14.46
C TRP A 9 2.91 -7.57 13.56
N PHE A 10 1.93 -7.12 12.76
CA PHE A 10 2.13 -5.99 11.84
C PHE A 10 2.34 -4.67 12.56
N TYR A 11 1.88 -4.48 13.81
CA TYR A 11 2.15 -3.23 14.53
C TYR A 11 3.63 -3.03 14.83
N GLY A 12 4.39 -4.12 14.99
CA GLY A 12 5.83 -4.07 15.21
C GLY A 12 6.65 -3.88 13.93
N CYS A 13 6.09 -4.19 12.76
CA CYS A 13 6.85 -4.23 11.51
C CYS A 13 6.30 -3.34 10.38
N HIS A 14 5.09 -2.80 10.50
CA HIS A 14 4.51 -1.94 9.46
C HIS A 14 5.18 -0.57 9.39
N PHE A 15 5.39 0.13 10.51
CA PHE A 15 6.25 1.30 10.57
C PHE A 15 6.92 1.37 11.94
N LEU A 16 8.26 1.40 11.95
CA LEU A 16 9.01 1.47 13.20
C LEU A 16 8.73 2.82 13.90
N GLY A 17 8.25 2.76 15.14
CA GLY A 17 7.91 3.96 15.91
C GLY A 17 6.64 4.69 15.45
N ASP A 18 5.77 4.04 14.66
CA ASP A 18 4.47 4.58 14.27
C ASP A 18 3.44 3.45 14.07
N PRO A 19 3.02 2.76 15.15
CA PRO A 19 2.25 1.54 15.02
C PRO A 19 0.84 1.85 14.48
N VAL A 20 0.54 1.34 13.29
CA VAL A 20 -0.75 1.48 12.60
C VAL A 20 -1.00 0.22 11.79
N MET A 21 -2.26 -0.18 11.61
CA MET A 21 -2.62 -1.29 10.74
C MET A 21 -2.39 -0.91 9.27
N PRO A 22 -1.74 -1.77 8.47
CA PRO A 22 -1.68 -1.62 7.01
C PRO A 22 -3.06 -1.53 6.37
N GLY A 23 -3.25 -0.56 5.46
CA GLY A 23 -4.52 -0.37 4.74
C GLY A 23 -4.86 -1.57 3.85
N CYS A 24 -3.83 -2.25 3.32
CA CYS A 24 -3.99 -3.47 2.52
C CYS A 24 -4.71 -4.60 3.27
N TRP A 25 -4.56 -4.72 4.58
CA TRP A 25 -5.30 -5.71 5.37
C TRP A 25 -6.78 -5.35 5.53
N GLY A 26 -7.12 -4.07 5.49
CA GLY A 26 -8.50 -3.60 5.42
C GLY A 26 -9.19 -4.04 4.12
N VAL A 27 -8.47 -3.87 3.01
CA VAL A 27 -8.86 -4.30 1.66
C VAL A 27 -9.03 -5.82 1.62
N ASP A 28 -8.02 -6.57 2.04
CA ASP A 28 -8.05 -8.03 1.98
C ASP A 28 -9.19 -8.64 2.80
N ALA A 29 -9.46 -8.11 3.99
CA ALA A 29 -10.55 -8.58 4.83
C ALA A 29 -11.93 -8.45 4.16
N VAL A 30 -12.15 -7.45 3.31
CA VAL A 30 -13.41 -7.32 2.56
C VAL A 30 -13.53 -8.38 1.49
N TRP A 31 -12.45 -8.68 0.75
CA TRP A 31 -12.44 -9.83 -0.16
C TRP A 31 -12.67 -11.14 0.58
N GLN A 32 -12.06 -11.35 1.74
CA GLN A 32 -12.30 -12.55 2.56
C GLN A 32 -13.77 -12.67 2.97
N CYS A 33 -14.44 -11.57 3.34
CA CYS A 33 -15.88 -11.59 3.63
C CYS A 33 -16.71 -12.01 2.42
N LEU A 34 -16.39 -11.52 1.22
CA LEU A 34 -17.10 -11.90 0.00
C LEU A 34 -16.84 -13.37 -0.39
N LYS A 35 -15.59 -13.85 -0.28
CA LYS A 35 -15.24 -15.26 -0.51
C LYS A 35 -15.93 -16.19 0.48
N PHE A 36 -16.01 -15.79 1.75
CA PHE A 36 -16.78 -16.50 2.76
C PHE A 36 -18.27 -16.57 2.38
N PHE A 37 -18.86 -15.45 1.96
CA PHE A 37 -20.24 -15.44 1.45
C PHE A 37 -20.40 -16.37 0.24
N ALA A 38 -19.44 -16.39 -0.69
CA ALA A 38 -19.46 -17.26 -1.86
C ALA A 38 -19.48 -18.75 -1.45
N ALA A 39 -18.57 -19.14 -0.56
CA ALA A 39 -18.50 -20.49 0.00
C ALA A 39 -19.80 -20.85 0.73
N TRP A 40 -20.34 -19.95 1.56
CA TRP A 40 -21.61 -20.14 2.25
C TRP A 40 -22.80 -20.36 1.30
N ARG A 41 -22.78 -19.70 0.13
CA ARG A 41 -23.78 -19.87 -0.93
C ARG A 41 -23.54 -21.08 -1.83
N GLY A 42 -22.50 -21.88 -1.59
CA GLY A 42 -22.14 -23.02 -2.42
C GLY A 42 -21.62 -22.64 -3.81
N LEU A 43 -21.06 -21.44 -3.96
CA LEU A 43 -20.48 -20.95 -5.21
C LEU A 43 -19.03 -21.46 -5.31
N ALA A 44 -18.88 -22.73 -5.69
CA ALA A 44 -17.59 -23.40 -5.79
C ALA A 44 -16.64 -22.66 -6.74
N GLY A 45 -15.35 -22.59 -6.37
CA GLY A 45 -14.30 -21.94 -7.18
C GLY A 45 -14.28 -20.42 -7.12
N CYS A 46 -15.22 -19.77 -6.43
CA CYS A 46 -15.26 -18.30 -6.28
C CYS A 46 -14.26 -17.83 -5.19
N ASP A 47 -12.98 -18.02 -5.46
CA ASP A 47 -11.87 -17.77 -4.53
C ASP A 47 -10.90 -16.67 -4.98
N LYS A 48 -11.10 -16.14 -6.18
CA LYS A 48 -10.22 -15.11 -6.77
C LYS A 48 -10.61 -13.73 -6.30
N SER A 49 -9.63 -12.94 -5.89
CA SER A 49 -9.81 -11.50 -5.69
C SER A 49 -9.67 -10.84 -7.05
N LEU A 50 -10.73 -10.21 -7.57
CA LEU A 50 -10.76 -9.71 -8.95
C LEU A 50 -10.50 -8.21 -9.06
N GLY A 51 -10.85 -7.45 -8.02
CA GLY A 51 -10.70 -6.02 -8.08
C GLY A 51 -11.45 -5.28 -6.99
N MET A 52 -11.26 -3.98 -6.97
CA MET A 52 -11.96 -3.04 -6.11
C MET A 52 -12.14 -1.68 -6.78
N GLU A 53 -13.28 -1.04 -6.53
CA GLU A 53 -13.57 0.33 -6.98
C GLU A 53 -13.77 1.29 -5.81
N ASN A 54 -13.28 2.52 -5.99
CA ASN A 54 -13.40 3.68 -5.10
C ASN A 54 -13.05 3.36 -3.64
N VAL A 55 -11.83 2.86 -3.42
CA VAL A 55 -11.32 2.63 -2.08
C VAL A 55 -10.85 3.95 -1.50
N SER A 56 -11.32 4.29 -0.31
CA SER A 56 -10.92 5.50 0.40
C SER A 56 -10.54 5.20 1.84
N PHE A 57 -9.39 5.73 2.26
CA PHE A 57 -8.95 5.70 3.65
C PHE A 57 -8.96 7.12 4.21
N PHE A 58 -9.65 7.30 5.33
CA PHE A 58 -9.78 8.60 6.00
C PHE A 58 -9.62 8.47 7.52
N GLY A 59 -9.07 7.35 7.98
CA GLY A 59 -8.77 7.10 9.38
C GLY A 59 -7.71 6.02 9.58
N GLN A 60 -7.32 5.83 10.84
CA GLN A 60 -6.24 4.94 11.25
C GLN A 60 -6.77 3.89 12.24
N ILE A 61 -6.21 2.68 12.18
CA ILE A 61 -6.47 1.63 13.18
C ILE A 61 -5.16 1.42 13.95
N ARG A 62 -5.19 1.68 15.26
CA ARG A 62 -4.02 1.78 16.15
C ARG A 62 -4.09 0.71 17.25
N PRO A 63 -2.99 0.36 17.93
CA PRO A 63 -2.96 -0.76 18.87
C PRO A 63 -3.94 -0.66 20.05
N TYR A 64 -4.31 0.55 20.47
CA TYR A 64 -5.25 0.75 21.58
C TYR A 64 -6.72 0.63 21.15
N ASP A 65 -7.03 0.70 19.85
CA ASP A 65 -8.39 0.49 19.35
C ASP A 65 -8.84 -0.95 19.64
N LYS A 66 -10.13 -1.19 19.86
CA LYS A 66 -10.62 -2.48 20.40
C LYS A 66 -11.27 -3.37 19.36
N ALA A 67 -12.10 -2.81 18.48
CA ALA A 67 -12.93 -3.57 17.56
C ALA A 67 -12.90 -2.98 16.16
N VAL A 68 -12.54 -3.81 15.18
CA VAL A 68 -12.71 -3.48 13.75
C VAL A 68 -13.95 -4.20 13.23
N VAL A 69 -14.84 -3.43 12.62
CA VAL A 69 -16.10 -3.92 12.05
C VAL A 69 -16.08 -3.69 10.55
N TYR A 70 -16.17 -4.79 9.80
CA TYR A 70 -16.35 -4.81 8.36
C TYR A 70 -17.85 -5.03 8.09
N ARG A 71 -18.51 -4.04 7.49
CA ARG A 71 -19.86 -4.18 6.98
C ARG A 71 -19.76 -4.30 5.47
N VAL A 72 -20.10 -5.47 4.95
CA VAL A 72 -20.07 -5.78 3.52
C VAL A 72 -21.48 -6.08 3.06
N GLU A 73 -21.92 -5.37 2.03
CA GLU A 73 -23.20 -5.51 1.36
C GLU A 73 -22.95 -6.15 -0.01
N VAL A 74 -23.53 -7.31 -0.26
CA VAL A 74 -23.45 -7.96 -1.57
C VAL A 74 -24.45 -7.27 -2.50
N LEU A 75 -23.94 -6.67 -3.58
CA LEU A 75 -24.74 -5.93 -4.55
C LEU A 75 -25.24 -6.82 -5.68
N SER A 76 -24.37 -7.69 -6.20
CA SER A 76 -24.71 -8.62 -7.28
C SER A 76 -24.03 -9.98 -7.09
N VAL A 77 -24.70 -11.00 -7.63
CA VAL A 77 -24.13 -12.33 -7.87
C VAL A 77 -24.51 -12.68 -9.31
N GLU A 78 -23.55 -12.55 -10.20
CA GLU A 78 -23.72 -12.75 -11.63
C GLU A 78 -23.16 -14.11 -12.02
N ARG A 79 -23.84 -14.79 -12.96
CA ARG A 79 -23.44 -16.10 -13.47
C ARG A 79 -23.47 -16.07 -15.00
N SER A 80 -22.35 -16.38 -15.64
CA SER A 80 -22.25 -16.47 -17.10
C SER A 80 -21.30 -17.60 -17.48
N ASP A 81 -21.71 -18.47 -18.40
CA ASP A 81 -20.85 -19.52 -18.98
C ASP A 81 -20.09 -20.41 -17.95
N GLY A 82 -20.69 -20.63 -16.78
CA GLY A 82 -20.08 -21.40 -15.69
C GLY A 82 -19.24 -20.58 -14.71
N ASP A 83 -18.95 -19.32 -15.04
CA ASP A 83 -18.30 -18.37 -14.17
C ASP A 83 -19.26 -17.63 -13.24
N VAL A 84 -18.72 -17.21 -12.10
CA VAL A 84 -19.42 -16.44 -11.08
C VAL A 84 -18.63 -15.18 -10.76
N LEU A 85 -19.34 -14.04 -10.74
CA LEU A 85 -18.84 -12.76 -10.24
C LEU A 85 -19.71 -12.29 -9.09
N ILE A 86 -19.10 -11.93 -7.97
CA ILE A 86 -19.77 -11.32 -6.82
C ILE A 86 -19.20 -9.93 -6.64
N THR A 87 -20.08 -8.93 -6.68
CA THR A 87 -19.73 -7.54 -6.39
C THR A 87 -20.35 -7.13 -5.06
N GLY A 88 -19.58 -6.48 -4.20
CA GLY A 88 -20.06 -5.96 -2.94
C GLY A 88 -19.50 -4.58 -2.60
N LYS A 89 -20.27 -3.82 -1.82
CA LYS A 89 -19.85 -2.55 -1.23
C LYS A 89 -19.48 -2.77 0.23
N ALA A 90 -18.49 -2.04 0.74
CA ALA A 90 -18.07 -2.16 2.12
C ALA A 90 -17.80 -0.83 2.82
N SER A 91 -18.04 -0.84 4.13
CA SER A 91 -17.55 0.17 5.06
C SER A 91 -16.81 -0.52 6.20
N VAL A 92 -15.70 0.07 6.62
CA VAL A 92 -14.91 -0.42 7.75
C VAL A 92 -14.88 0.64 8.83
N SER A 93 -15.20 0.25 10.06
CA SER A 93 -15.13 1.12 11.23
C SER A 93 -14.26 0.52 12.33
N VAL A 94 -13.70 1.40 13.15
CA VAL A 94 -12.97 1.04 14.35
C VAL A 94 -13.62 1.73 15.54
N ASP A 95 -13.99 0.96 16.56
CA ASP A 95 -14.70 1.45 17.76
C ASP A 95 -15.89 2.36 17.42
N GLY A 96 -16.66 1.97 16.40
CA GLY A 96 -17.84 2.69 15.89
C GLY A 96 -17.54 3.86 14.95
N THR A 97 -16.28 4.24 14.77
CA THR A 97 -15.86 5.34 13.87
C THR A 97 -15.51 4.80 12.49
N PRO A 98 -16.17 5.23 11.40
CA PRO A 98 -15.80 4.85 10.04
C PRO A 98 -14.37 5.28 9.70
N VAL A 99 -13.64 4.41 9.02
CA VAL A 99 -12.26 4.66 8.59
C VAL A 99 -12.05 4.39 7.10
N TYR A 100 -12.73 3.38 6.53
CA TYR A 100 -12.62 3.01 5.12
C TYR A 100 -13.99 2.94 4.43
N THR A 101 -14.00 3.21 3.13
CA THR A 101 -15.11 2.87 2.22
C THR A 101 -14.56 2.20 0.96
N ILE A 102 -15.35 1.28 0.41
CA ILE A 102 -15.07 0.55 -0.83
C ILE A 102 -16.40 0.42 -1.55
N ASP A 103 -16.53 0.91 -2.79
CA ASP A 103 -17.82 0.90 -3.48
C ASP A 103 -18.07 -0.37 -4.31
N GLY A 104 -17.01 -1.04 -4.77
CA GLY A 104 -17.15 -2.23 -5.60
C GLY A 104 -16.01 -3.22 -5.43
N ALA A 105 -16.02 -4.01 -4.35
CA ALA A 105 -15.13 -5.15 -4.18
C ALA A 105 -15.65 -6.37 -4.97
N GLN A 106 -14.78 -7.01 -5.73
CA GLN A 106 -15.13 -8.08 -6.65
C GLN A 106 -14.37 -9.37 -6.33
N VAL A 107 -15.09 -10.49 -6.30
CA VAL A 107 -14.53 -11.85 -6.22
C VAL A 107 -15.20 -12.75 -7.24
N GLY A 108 -14.49 -13.76 -7.75
CA GLY A 108 -15.05 -14.60 -8.80
C GLY A 108 -14.28 -15.90 -9.04
N THR A 109 -14.71 -16.63 -10.08
CA THR A 109 -14.15 -17.92 -10.49
C THR A 109 -13.00 -17.80 -11.48
N ALA A 110 -13.00 -16.75 -12.30
CA ALA A 110 -12.00 -16.48 -13.33
C ALA A 110 -11.46 -15.05 -13.21
N PHE A 111 -10.18 -14.87 -13.54
CA PHE A 111 -9.58 -13.54 -13.59
C PHE A 111 -10.04 -12.75 -14.81
N TRP A 112 -9.90 -11.42 -14.74
CA TRP A 112 -10.06 -10.57 -15.91
C TRP A 112 -8.98 -10.89 -16.95
N GLU A 113 -9.30 -10.66 -18.22
CA GLU A 113 -8.29 -10.72 -19.27
C GLU A 113 -7.25 -9.61 -19.07
N ALA A 114 -5.98 -9.99 -19.03
CA ALA A 114 -4.89 -9.04 -18.86
C ALA A 114 -4.76 -8.12 -20.11
N PRO A 115 -4.51 -6.82 -19.93
CA PRO A 115 -4.14 -5.97 -21.06
C PRO A 115 -2.81 -6.44 -21.67
N ALA A 116 -2.66 -6.30 -22.99
CA ALA A 116 -1.43 -6.64 -23.72
C ALA A 116 -0.29 -5.65 -23.41
N THR A 117 0.26 -5.73 -22.20
CA THR A 117 1.32 -4.85 -21.69
C THR A 117 2.53 -5.69 -21.31
N LYS A 118 3.71 -5.23 -21.70
CA LYS A 118 4.99 -5.83 -21.31
C LYS A 118 5.69 -4.92 -20.31
N PRO A 119 6.43 -5.48 -19.34
CA PRO A 119 7.22 -4.65 -18.46
C PRO A 119 8.28 -3.88 -19.25
N LYS A 120 8.55 -2.64 -18.83
CA LYS A 120 9.71 -1.87 -19.23
C LYS A 120 10.98 -2.66 -18.91
N MET A 121 11.92 -2.64 -19.85
CA MET A 121 13.25 -3.18 -19.65
C MET A 121 14.06 -2.20 -18.82
N ILE A 122 14.70 -2.69 -17.76
CA ILE A 122 15.50 -1.85 -16.87
C ILE A 122 16.84 -2.55 -16.63
N PRO A 123 17.98 -1.89 -16.92
CA PRO A 123 19.28 -2.42 -16.55
C PRO A 123 19.38 -2.54 -15.03
N THR A 124 19.82 -3.68 -14.53
CA THR A 124 20.20 -3.82 -13.12
C THR A 124 21.41 -2.93 -12.86
N GLY A 125 21.23 -1.90 -12.04
CA GLY A 125 22.35 -1.10 -11.52
C GLY A 125 23.16 -1.90 -10.51
N ASP A 126 24.44 -1.56 -10.35
CA ASP A 126 25.29 -2.09 -9.28
C ASP A 126 24.75 -1.66 -7.90
N ASP A 127 24.95 -2.47 -6.86
CA ASP A 127 24.67 -2.10 -5.47
C ASP A 127 25.66 -1.05 -4.94
N GLY A 128 26.76 -0.81 -5.66
CA GLY A 128 27.71 0.25 -5.39
C GLY A 128 28.60 -0.02 -4.17
N SER A 129 29.27 1.04 -3.68
CA SER A 129 30.19 0.97 -2.54
C SER A 129 29.47 0.82 -1.19
N ALA A 130 30.24 0.58 -0.11
CA ALA A 130 29.75 0.50 1.26
C ALA A 130 28.76 1.64 1.62
N MET A 131 27.64 1.26 2.22
CA MET A 131 26.51 2.13 2.50
C MET A 131 26.87 3.16 3.60
N ARG A 132 26.49 4.43 3.38
CA ARG A 132 26.56 5.51 4.36
C ARG A 132 25.25 6.32 4.36
N PRO A 133 24.92 7.03 5.45
CA PRO A 133 23.86 8.04 5.40
C PRO A 133 24.13 9.06 4.28
N LEU A 134 23.05 9.44 3.59
CA LEU A 134 23.04 10.42 2.53
C LEU A 134 22.56 11.77 3.09
N THR A 135 23.11 12.87 2.58
CA THR A 135 22.43 14.15 2.78
C THR A 135 21.09 14.14 2.03
N TYR A 136 20.17 15.02 2.40
CA TYR A 136 18.87 15.07 1.73
C TYR A 136 18.98 15.45 0.26
N ASP A 137 19.94 16.30 -0.10
CA ASP A 137 20.22 16.65 -1.49
C ASP A 137 20.82 15.47 -2.28
N GLU A 138 21.68 14.67 -1.64
CA GLU A 138 22.18 13.42 -2.23
C GLU A 138 21.03 12.43 -2.45
N PHE A 139 20.18 12.22 -1.44
CA PHE A 139 19.00 11.36 -1.53
C PHE A 139 18.06 11.80 -2.66
N ALA A 140 17.70 13.08 -2.73
CA ALA A 140 16.78 13.63 -3.72
C ALA A 140 17.36 13.72 -5.14
N SER A 141 18.68 13.55 -5.32
CA SER A 141 19.33 13.51 -6.64
C SER A 141 19.59 12.10 -7.15
N ARG A 142 19.40 11.06 -6.33
CA ARG A 142 19.52 9.66 -6.76
C ARG A 142 18.44 9.30 -7.77
N GLY A 143 18.82 8.50 -8.77
CA GLY A 143 17.89 7.90 -9.74
C GLY A 143 17.53 6.44 -9.43
N HIS A 144 18.10 5.83 -8.39
CA HIS A 144 17.89 4.43 -8.01
C HIS A 144 18.19 4.20 -6.52
N PHE A 145 17.73 3.08 -5.95
CA PHE A 145 18.03 2.66 -4.58
C PHE A 145 18.17 1.14 -4.47
N SER A 146 19.26 0.68 -3.84
CA SER A 146 19.54 -0.71 -3.49
C SER A 146 18.64 -1.22 -2.36
N ARG A 147 18.59 -2.54 -2.14
CA ARG A 147 17.85 -3.13 -1.00
C ARG A 147 18.33 -2.59 0.34
N ALA A 148 19.65 -2.46 0.51
CA ALA A 148 20.23 -1.95 1.74
C ALA A 148 19.75 -0.53 2.03
N GLU A 149 19.73 0.35 1.02
CA GLU A 149 19.23 1.72 1.17
C GLU A 149 17.72 1.75 1.50
N LEU A 150 16.90 0.91 0.88
CA LEU A 150 15.47 0.81 1.21
C LEU A 150 15.24 0.34 2.66
N VAL A 151 16.04 -0.60 3.15
CA VAL A 151 16.03 -1.03 4.56
C VAL A 151 16.51 0.09 5.49
N ALA A 152 17.51 0.88 5.09
CA ALA A 152 17.92 2.05 5.85
C ALA A 152 16.83 3.14 5.87
N LEU A 153 16.08 3.29 4.78
CA LEU A 153 14.93 4.21 4.72
C LEU A 153 13.81 3.74 5.65
N SER A 154 13.49 2.45 5.72
CA SER A 154 12.46 1.93 6.64
C SER A 154 12.82 2.13 8.12
N ARG A 155 14.11 2.20 8.43
CA ARG A 155 14.64 2.48 9.77
C ARG A 155 14.85 3.97 10.05
N GLY A 156 14.60 4.84 9.08
CA GLY A 156 14.81 6.28 9.20
C GLY A 156 16.28 6.69 9.32
N CYS A 157 17.22 5.87 8.85
CA CYS A 157 18.67 6.15 8.95
C CYS A 157 19.37 6.37 7.60
N LEU A 158 18.64 6.28 6.48
CA LEU A 158 19.21 6.55 5.14
C LEU A 158 19.58 8.03 4.96
N VAL A 159 18.76 8.95 5.47
CA VAL A 159 18.95 10.40 5.29
C VAL A 159 19.45 11.02 6.59
N SER A 160 20.59 11.70 6.56
CA SER A 160 21.23 12.28 7.75
C SER A 160 20.62 13.60 8.22
N ASP A 161 20.06 14.39 7.31
CA ASP A 161 19.57 15.76 7.52
C ASP A 161 18.22 15.99 6.83
N PRO A 162 17.19 15.15 7.09
CA PRO A 162 15.89 15.32 6.46
C PRO A 162 15.27 16.67 6.84
N PRO A 163 14.49 17.31 5.95
CA PRO A 163 13.89 18.63 6.17
C PRO A 163 12.70 18.62 7.16
N GLY A 164 12.66 17.64 8.06
CA GLY A 164 11.56 17.26 8.93
C GLY A 164 11.24 15.77 8.81
N GLU A 165 10.02 15.38 9.17
CA GLU A 165 9.55 14.02 8.87
C GLU A 165 9.53 13.78 7.37
N ILE A 166 9.93 12.59 6.96
CA ILE A 166 9.75 12.07 5.61
C ILE A 166 8.99 10.74 5.68
N ALA A 167 8.32 10.37 4.59
CA ALA A 167 7.68 9.08 4.47
C ALA A 167 8.74 7.97 4.61
N LEU A 168 8.42 6.98 5.44
CA LEU A 168 9.23 5.80 5.66
C LEU A 168 8.60 4.60 4.96
N LEU A 169 9.39 3.57 4.76
CA LEU A 169 8.94 2.27 4.32
C LEU A 169 8.64 1.35 5.51
N PRO A 170 7.83 0.30 5.32
CA PRO A 170 7.75 -0.76 6.30
C PRO A 170 9.06 -1.52 6.51
N SER A 171 9.18 -2.18 7.66
CA SER A 171 10.32 -3.06 7.93
C SER A 171 10.17 -4.41 7.19
N ASP A 172 11.22 -5.23 7.22
CA ASP A 172 11.42 -6.37 6.30
C ASP A 172 10.22 -7.29 6.10
N LEU A 173 9.42 -7.60 7.13
CA LEU A 173 8.25 -8.48 7.00
C LEU A 173 7.11 -7.88 6.17
N MET A 174 7.01 -6.55 6.11
CA MET A 174 6.01 -5.81 5.32
C MET A 174 6.66 -5.03 4.18
N LEU A 175 7.97 -5.16 3.97
CA LEU A 175 8.69 -4.42 2.94
C LEU A 175 8.56 -5.15 1.59
N GLU A 176 7.62 -4.68 0.78
CA GLU A 176 7.23 -5.29 -0.50
C GLU A 176 8.07 -4.78 -1.68
N VAL A 177 9.22 -4.14 -1.41
CA VAL A 177 10.11 -3.59 -2.44
C VAL A 177 11.53 -4.05 -2.19
N GLY A 178 12.15 -4.68 -3.18
CA GLY A 178 13.52 -5.17 -3.14
C GLY A 178 14.52 -4.10 -3.56
N ARG A 179 14.25 -3.45 -4.68
CA ARG A 179 15.10 -2.41 -5.28
C ARG A 179 14.22 -1.40 -6.00
N ILE A 180 14.69 -0.15 -6.08
CA ILE A 180 14.19 0.84 -7.03
C ILE A 180 15.24 0.98 -8.12
N GLU A 181 14.98 0.48 -9.32
CA GLU A 181 15.91 0.60 -10.44
C GLU A 181 15.85 1.99 -11.08
N ARG A 182 14.69 2.65 -10.99
CA ARG A 182 14.52 3.99 -11.53
C ARG A 182 13.51 4.81 -10.72
N ILE A 183 13.88 6.03 -10.38
CA ILE A 183 12.97 7.06 -9.88
C ILE A 183 13.26 8.37 -10.59
N ALA A 184 12.22 9.02 -11.10
CA ALA A 184 12.35 10.29 -11.82
C ALA A 184 11.08 11.12 -11.68
N CYS A 185 11.23 12.44 -11.73
CA CYS A 185 10.13 13.40 -11.78
C CYS A 185 10.49 14.51 -12.77
N ASP A 186 9.50 14.96 -13.53
CA ASP A 186 9.56 16.22 -14.24
C ASP A 186 9.22 17.34 -13.25
N PRO A 187 10.17 18.25 -12.95
CA PRO A 187 9.93 19.33 -11.98
C PRO A 187 8.90 20.36 -12.45
N ALA A 188 8.62 20.47 -13.76
CA ALA A 188 7.65 21.43 -14.29
C ALA A 188 6.21 20.94 -14.11
N THR A 189 5.97 19.65 -14.34
CA THR A 189 4.61 19.06 -14.31
C THR A 189 4.31 18.35 -12.98
N GLY A 190 5.35 17.88 -12.28
CA GLY A 190 5.21 17.01 -11.11
C GLY A 190 4.80 15.57 -11.47
N GLU A 191 4.76 15.24 -12.77
CA GLU A 191 4.65 13.88 -13.27
C GLU A 191 5.98 13.13 -13.06
N GLY A 192 5.92 11.82 -12.98
CA GLY A 192 7.12 11.03 -12.72
C GLY A 192 6.91 9.54 -12.88
N GLU A 193 7.94 8.79 -12.57
CA GLU A 193 7.89 7.33 -12.57
C GLU A 193 8.73 6.74 -11.44
N VAL A 194 8.29 5.58 -10.97
CA VAL A 194 9.08 4.69 -10.12
C VAL A 194 9.01 3.30 -10.72
N LEU A 195 10.16 2.75 -11.08
CA LEU A 195 10.30 1.37 -11.49
C LEU A 195 11.08 0.64 -10.42
N ALA A 196 10.50 -0.46 -9.94
CA ALA A 196 10.99 -1.21 -8.81
C ALA A 196 10.83 -2.72 -9.05
N SER A 197 11.61 -3.53 -8.33
CA SER A 197 11.45 -4.97 -8.32
C SER A 197 11.67 -5.58 -6.94
N ARG A 198 11.26 -6.84 -6.78
CA ARG A 198 11.71 -7.71 -5.70
C ARG A 198 11.77 -9.17 -6.16
N PRO A 199 12.71 -9.97 -5.64
CA PRO A 199 12.61 -11.41 -5.72
C PRO A 199 11.31 -11.91 -5.07
N ASN A 200 10.67 -12.91 -5.67
CA ASN A 200 9.62 -13.69 -5.07
C ASN A 200 10.22 -14.96 -4.45
N ALA A 201 10.43 -14.94 -3.14
CA ALA A 201 11.04 -16.08 -2.47
C ALA A 201 9.93 -17.08 -2.06
N PRO A 202 10.04 -18.38 -2.40
CA PRO A 202 9.11 -19.40 -1.89
C PRO A 202 9.05 -19.48 -0.35
N THR A 203 10.06 -18.92 0.32
CA THR A 203 10.18 -18.84 1.78
C THR A 203 9.58 -17.56 2.37
N ASP A 204 9.01 -16.67 1.55
CA ASP A 204 8.30 -15.50 2.04
C ASP A 204 7.16 -15.94 2.98
N TRP A 205 7.01 -15.23 4.11
CA TRP A 205 6.11 -15.63 5.19
C TRP A 205 4.65 -15.81 4.75
N PHE A 206 4.22 -15.05 3.73
CA PHE A 206 2.84 -15.11 3.25
C PHE A 206 2.52 -16.44 2.58
N TYR A 207 3.49 -17.17 2.01
CA TYR A 207 3.23 -18.51 1.46
C TYR A 207 2.97 -19.57 2.54
N ALA A 208 3.40 -19.34 3.78
CA ALA A 208 3.00 -20.17 4.91
C ALA A 208 1.53 -19.94 5.31
N MET A 209 0.99 -18.74 5.05
CA MET A 209 -0.37 -18.34 5.41
C MET A 209 -1.38 -18.60 4.29
N THR A 210 -0.97 -18.41 3.03
CA THR A 210 -1.75 -18.67 1.83
C THR A 210 -0.95 -19.57 0.90
N PRO A 211 -0.96 -20.90 1.14
CA PRO A 211 -0.20 -21.84 0.34
C PRO A 211 -0.57 -21.72 -1.14
N GLY A 212 0.43 -21.45 -1.99
CA GLY A 212 0.29 -21.39 -3.44
C GLY A 212 0.06 -20.00 -4.04
N VAL A 213 -0.19 -18.96 -3.25
CA VAL A 213 -0.41 -17.61 -3.79
C VAL A 213 0.06 -16.50 -2.84
N LYS A 214 0.70 -15.47 -3.40
CA LYS A 214 0.94 -14.21 -2.70
C LYS A 214 -0.37 -13.40 -2.65
N PRO A 215 -0.83 -12.93 -1.48
CA PRO A 215 -2.01 -12.09 -1.38
C PRO A 215 -1.90 -10.83 -2.25
N ALA A 216 -2.89 -10.59 -3.13
CA ALA A 216 -2.93 -9.41 -3.99
C ALA A 216 -2.84 -8.10 -3.21
N ALA A 217 -3.39 -8.06 -1.99
CA ALA A 217 -3.33 -6.91 -1.10
C ALA A 217 -1.89 -6.45 -0.79
N LEU A 218 -0.94 -7.37 -0.67
CA LEU A 218 0.48 -7.02 -0.46
C LEU A 218 1.08 -6.36 -1.71
N SER A 219 0.66 -6.76 -2.91
CA SER A 219 1.11 -6.12 -4.15
C SER A 219 0.49 -4.72 -4.33
N ILE A 220 -0.73 -4.50 -3.84
CA ILE A 220 -1.33 -3.15 -3.73
C ILE A 220 -0.55 -2.31 -2.70
N ASP A 221 -0.12 -2.91 -1.58
CA ASP A 221 0.68 -2.20 -0.57
C ASP A 221 2.02 -1.72 -1.13
N ALA A 222 2.69 -2.55 -1.95
CA ALA A 222 3.91 -2.18 -2.66
C ALA A 222 3.75 -0.90 -3.49
N VAL A 223 2.60 -0.73 -4.17
CA VAL A 223 2.28 0.48 -4.93
C VAL A 223 2.26 1.70 -4.01
N TRP A 224 1.58 1.64 -2.87
CA TRP A 224 1.56 2.75 -1.91
C TRP A 224 2.93 3.01 -1.27
N GLN A 225 3.71 1.96 -0.99
CA GLN A 225 5.08 2.09 -0.49
C GLN A 225 5.95 2.89 -1.47
N LEU A 226 5.90 2.55 -2.77
CA LEU A 226 6.68 3.23 -3.81
C LEU A 226 6.25 4.69 -4.02
N ILE A 227 4.95 4.97 -3.95
CA ILE A 227 4.46 6.37 -3.96
C ILE A 227 4.94 7.11 -2.71
N GLY A 228 5.02 6.45 -1.55
CA GLY A 228 5.60 7.01 -0.33
C GLY A 228 7.09 7.36 -0.49
N VAL A 229 7.89 6.48 -1.10
CA VAL A 229 9.29 6.80 -1.43
C VAL A 229 9.37 7.98 -2.38
N PHE A 230 8.52 8.01 -3.41
CA PHE A 230 8.44 9.14 -4.34
C PHE A 230 8.13 10.45 -3.61
N GLN A 231 7.22 10.46 -2.64
CA GLN A 231 6.92 11.64 -1.82
C GLN A 231 8.17 12.11 -1.07
N ALA A 232 8.85 11.21 -0.35
CA ALA A 232 10.06 11.54 0.40
C ALA A 232 11.17 12.07 -0.51
N TRP A 233 11.41 11.40 -1.65
CA TRP A 233 12.44 11.74 -2.63
C TRP A 233 12.17 13.06 -3.35
N SER A 234 10.91 13.33 -3.71
CA SER A 234 10.48 14.56 -4.39
C SER A 234 10.25 15.74 -3.44
N ARG A 235 10.86 15.74 -2.25
CA ARG A 235 10.81 16.88 -1.31
C ARG A 235 9.42 17.17 -0.74
N ASN A 236 8.61 16.14 -0.54
CA ASN A 236 7.37 16.23 0.23
C ASN A 236 7.63 15.73 1.66
N ALA A 237 7.72 16.65 2.61
CA ALA A 237 7.98 16.32 4.01
C ALA A 237 6.66 16.03 4.75
N GLY A 238 6.63 14.94 5.52
CA GLY A 238 5.54 14.52 6.38
C GLY A 238 5.51 13.01 6.54
N THR A 239 4.56 12.53 7.34
CA THR A 239 4.35 11.10 7.53
C THR A 239 3.36 10.56 6.50
N GLY A 240 3.77 9.51 5.78
CA GLY A 240 3.02 8.91 4.67
C GLY A 240 1.81 8.10 5.13
N ARG A 241 0.69 8.24 4.42
CA ARG A 241 -0.53 7.44 4.56
C ARG A 241 -1.14 7.15 3.21
N ALA A 242 -1.44 5.87 2.96
CA ALA A 242 -2.32 5.51 1.86
C ALA A 242 -3.68 6.16 2.05
N LEU A 243 -4.24 6.71 0.98
CA LEU A 243 -5.56 7.33 0.94
C LEU A 243 -6.56 6.53 0.09
N GLY A 244 -6.08 5.52 -0.65
CA GLY A 244 -6.91 4.61 -1.42
C GLY A 244 -6.52 4.58 -2.91
N PHE A 245 -7.49 4.23 -3.75
CA PHE A 245 -7.39 4.18 -5.22
C PHE A 245 -8.78 4.26 -5.84
N GLU A 246 -8.86 4.62 -7.12
CA GLU A 246 -10.11 4.61 -7.87
C GLU A 246 -10.47 3.20 -8.33
N ARG A 247 -9.49 2.45 -8.85
CA ARG A 247 -9.73 1.10 -9.35
C ARG A 247 -8.52 0.22 -9.12
N VAL A 248 -8.77 -1.04 -8.80
CA VAL A 248 -7.79 -2.14 -8.88
C VAL A 248 -8.42 -3.26 -9.69
N GLU A 249 -7.66 -3.82 -10.62
CA GLU A 249 -8.03 -5.02 -11.38
C GLU A 249 -6.94 -6.06 -11.23
N VAL A 250 -7.33 -7.31 -11.01
CA VAL A 250 -6.43 -8.45 -10.85
C VAL A 250 -6.64 -9.43 -12.01
N PHE A 251 -5.55 -9.77 -12.67
CA PHE A 251 -5.52 -10.57 -13.91
C PHE A 251 -4.92 -11.97 -13.71
N ASP A 252 -4.09 -12.15 -12.70
CA ASP A 252 -3.48 -13.44 -12.37
C ASP A 252 -2.96 -13.44 -10.93
N ASP A 253 -2.55 -14.61 -10.47
CA ASP A 253 -1.87 -14.82 -9.20
C ASP A 253 -0.35 -14.77 -9.36
N ILE A 254 0.32 -14.41 -8.26
CA ILE A 254 1.76 -14.62 -8.08
C ILE A 254 1.93 -15.90 -7.26
N ARG A 255 2.64 -16.88 -7.82
CA ARG A 255 2.81 -18.23 -7.30
C ARG A 255 4.23 -18.42 -6.78
N PRO A 256 4.50 -19.41 -5.91
CA PRO A 256 5.85 -19.66 -5.39
C PRO A 256 6.93 -19.91 -6.46
N GLU A 257 6.54 -20.44 -7.62
CA GLU A 257 7.45 -20.69 -8.75
C GLU A 257 7.86 -19.45 -9.54
N ASP A 258 7.08 -18.36 -9.45
CA ASP A 258 7.45 -17.07 -10.05
C ASP A 258 8.72 -16.54 -9.37
N ARG A 259 9.59 -15.86 -10.11
CA ARG A 259 10.93 -15.49 -9.62
C ARG A 259 11.07 -14.02 -9.29
N ASP A 260 10.53 -13.14 -10.12
CA ASP A 260 10.66 -11.69 -10.01
C ASP A 260 9.29 -11.02 -10.01
N ILE A 261 9.10 -10.06 -9.10
CA ILE A 261 7.93 -9.19 -9.09
C ILE A 261 8.40 -7.80 -9.47
N ARG A 262 7.79 -7.21 -10.50
CA ARG A 262 8.10 -5.86 -10.97
C ARG A 262 6.92 -4.93 -10.76
N TYR A 263 7.23 -3.71 -10.36
CA TYR A 263 6.28 -2.64 -10.12
C TYR A 263 6.61 -1.47 -11.04
N GLU A 264 5.62 -1.00 -11.78
CA GLU A 264 5.74 0.19 -12.62
C GLU A 264 4.73 1.21 -12.18
N ILE A 265 5.21 2.30 -11.57
CA ILE A 265 4.40 3.38 -11.06
C ILE A 265 4.56 4.58 -11.98
N ARG A 266 3.45 5.08 -12.52
CA ARG A 266 3.39 6.33 -13.27
C ARG A 266 2.73 7.39 -12.38
N VAL A 267 3.51 8.34 -11.89
CA VAL A 267 3.00 9.48 -11.12
C VAL A 267 2.29 10.43 -12.08
N LEU A 268 1.00 10.64 -11.83
CA LEU A 268 0.12 11.50 -12.63
C LEU A 268 0.12 12.93 -12.13
N LYS A 269 0.19 13.11 -10.80
CA LYS A 269 0.06 14.43 -10.19
C LYS A 269 0.62 14.45 -8.78
N THR A 270 1.30 15.55 -8.46
CA THR A 270 1.65 15.95 -7.09
C THR A 270 0.91 17.24 -6.75
N VAL A 271 0.16 17.25 -5.64
CA VAL A 271 -0.54 18.44 -5.12
C VAL A 271 0.03 18.78 -3.75
N ARG A 272 0.45 20.04 -3.56
CA ARG A 272 0.99 20.54 -2.29
C ARG A 272 0.03 21.58 -1.71
N ALA A 273 -0.40 21.36 -0.48
CA ALA A 273 -1.27 22.28 0.24
C ALA A 273 -0.43 23.23 1.09
N ALA A 274 -0.21 24.45 0.60
CA ALA A 274 0.65 25.45 1.27
C ALA A 274 0.20 25.78 2.70
N GLU A 275 -1.12 25.79 2.95
CA GLU A 275 -1.69 26.14 4.26
C GLU A 275 -1.40 25.10 5.35
N THR A 276 -1.42 23.81 5.01
CA THR A 276 -1.23 22.72 5.97
C THR A 276 0.18 22.14 5.95
N GLY A 277 0.91 22.35 4.85
CA GLY A 277 2.19 21.69 4.56
C GLY A 277 2.04 20.23 4.10
N ASP A 278 0.82 19.78 3.83
CA ASP A 278 0.55 18.42 3.34
C ASP A 278 0.82 18.32 1.84
N ALA A 279 1.08 17.10 1.36
CA ALA A 279 1.17 16.83 -0.07
C ALA A 279 0.55 15.47 -0.45
N PHE A 280 0.03 15.40 -1.67
CA PHE A 280 -0.73 14.27 -2.18
C PHE A 280 -0.19 13.87 -3.54
N VAL A 281 0.12 12.59 -3.69
CA VAL A 281 0.57 12.03 -4.96
C VAL A 281 -0.45 11.02 -5.46
N ARG A 282 -0.84 11.18 -6.73
CA ARG A 282 -1.67 10.22 -7.45
C ARG A 282 -0.84 9.53 -8.52
N ALA A 283 -1.00 8.22 -8.64
CA ALA A 283 -0.29 7.43 -9.62
C ALA A 283 -1.17 6.30 -10.18
N ASP A 284 -0.89 5.92 -11.41
CA ASP A 284 -1.29 4.62 -11.94
C ASP A 284 -0.16 3.62 -11.72
N ALA A 285 -0.49 2.34 -11.61
CA ALA A 285 0.49 1.29 -11.42
C ALA A 285 0.13 0.01 -12.16
N THR A 286 1.14 -0.72 -12.61
CA THR A 286 1.02 -2.10 -13.06
C THR A 286 2.04 -2.96 -12.33
N VAL A 287 1.61 -4.13 -11.88
CA VAL A 287 2.46 -5.13 -11.24
C VAL A 287 2.59 -6.34 -12.15
N PHE A 288 3.80 -6.88 -12.27
CA PHE A 288 4.11 -8.05 -13.06
C PHE A 288 4.77 -9.13 -12.21
N ALA A 289 4.60 -10.39 -12.60
CA ALA A 289 5.44 -11.49 -12.14
C ALA A 289 6.01 -12.24 -13.33
N ASP A 290 7.34 -12.37 -13.39
CA ASP A 290 8.07 -12.92 -14.54
C ASP A 290 7.60 -12.35 -15.89
N GLY A 291 7.23 -11.07 -15.88
CA GLY A 291 6.75 -10.32 -17.04
C GLY A 291 5.28 -10.49 -17.42
N ARG A 292 4.52 -11.36 -16.74
CA ARG A 292 3.06 -11.45 -16.86
C ARG A 292 2.39 -10.33 -16.06
N PRO A 293 1.42 -9.59 -16.61
CA PRO A 293 0.62 -8.65 -15.83
C PRO A 293 -0.18 -9.38 -14.74
N ILE A 294 -0.12 -8.88 -13.51
CA ILE A 294 -0.78 -9.46 -12.33
C ILE A 294 -1.93 -8.59 -11.89
N LEU A 295 -1.69 -7.28 -11.72
CA LEU A 295 -2.73 -6.33 -11.36
C LEU A 295 -2.40 -4.93 -11.88
N SER A 296 -3.43 -4.11 -12.00
CA SER A 296 -3.33 -2.67 -12.21
C SER A 296 -3.98 -1.91 -11.06
N CYS A 297 -3.47 -0.72 -10.77
CA CYS A 297 -4.09 0.25 -9.89
C CYS A 297 -4.25 1.57 -10.64
N SER A 298 -5.45 2.15 -10.64
CA SER A 298 -5.74 3.46 -11.19
C SER A 298 -5.93 4.50 -10.09
N ASN A 299 -5.30 5.67 -10.25
CA ASN A 299 -5.39 6.77 -9.29
C ASN A 299 -5.09 6.36 -7.84
N ALA A 300 -4.12 5.47 -7.64
CA ALA A 300 -3.59 5.16 -6.31
C ALA A 300 -3.08 6.45 -5.65
N ASN A 301 -3.50 6.70 -4.41
CA ASN A 301 -3.30 7.97 -3.74
C ASN A 301 -2.60 7.78 -2.40
N VAL A 302 -1.53 8.56 -2.17
CA VAL A 302 -0.82 8.62 -0.89
C VAL A 302 -0.66 10.09 -0.50
N GLY A 303 -1.01 10.39 0.74
CA GLY A 303 -0.76 11.69 1.38
C GLY A 303 0.46 11.64 2.28
N VAL A 304 1.17 12.76 2.41
CA VAL A 304 2.04 13.04 3.54
C VAL A 304 1.43 14.14 4.37
N HIS A 305 1.38 13.92 5.68
CA HIS A 305 0.77 14.84 6.63
C HIS A 305 1.77 15.24 7.71
N LYS A 306 1.68 16.49 8.15
CA LYS A 306 2.44 16.97 9.30
C LYS A 306 1.82 16.50 10.60
N ASP A 307 2.68 16.18 11.58
CA ASP A 307 2.28 15.95 12.96
C ASP A 307 1.17 14.88 13.07
N ILE A 308 1.36 13.71 12.43
CA ILE A 308 0.45 12.54 12.56
C ILE A 308 1.13 11.25 13.08
N ARG A 309 2.46 11.27 13.21
CA ARG A 309 3.27 10.10 13.62
C ARG A 309 3.12 9.82 15.10
N TYR A 310 2.88 8.57 15.46
CA TYR A 310 2.72 8.15 16.85
C TYR A 310 4.04 7.66 17.46
N VAL A 311 4.96 8.61 17.71
CA VAL A 311 6.36 8.34 18.10
C VAL A 311 6.57 7.88 19.53
N ASP A 312 5.62 8.15 20.43
CA ASP A 312 5.73 7.90 21.86
C ASP A 312 4.93 6.68 22.34
N TYR A 313 4.51 5.81 21.43
CA TYR A 313 3.92 4.52 21.77
C TYR A 313 4.80 3.76 22.78
N PRO A 314 4.23 3.16 23.84
CA PRO A 314 2.80 2.95 24.11
C PRO A 314 2.11 4.08 24.91
N VAL A 315 2.75 5.24 25.10
CA VAL A 315 2.19 6.35 25.89
C VAL A 315 1.06 7.01 25.12
N ALA A 316 -0.12 7.10 25.74
CA ALA A 316 -1.24 7.85 25.16
C ALA A 316 -0.88 9.35 25.09
N SER A 317 -0.83 9.89 23.87
CA SER A 317 -0.45 11.27 23.58
C SER A 317 -1.43 11.94 22.62
N ALA A 318 -1.20 13.22 22.28
CA ALA A 318 -1.98 13.91 21.26
C ALA A 318 -1.92 13.21 19.89
N MET A 319 -0.88 12.40 19.66
CA MET A 319 -0.63 11.63 18.44
C MET A 319 -1.20 10.21 18.48
N ALA A 320 -1.63 9.76 19.67
CA ALA A 320 -2.30 8.50 19.91
C ALA A 320 -3.80 8.57 19.54
N PHE A 321 -4.13 8.95 18.29
CA PHE A 321 -5.50 8.92 17.80
C PHE A 321 -5.72 7.97 16.62
N GLY A 322 -6.72 7.10 16.79
CA GLY A 322 -7.27 6.20 15.78
C GLY A 322 -8.59 6.77 15.26
N GLY A 323 -9.28 6.06 14.38
CA GLY A 323 -10.49 6.56 13.76
C GLY A 323 -10.20 7.66 12.73
N ARG A 324 -11.20 8.50 12.43
CA ARG A 324 -11.11 9.52 11.37
C ARG A 324 -9.96 10.49 11.64
N LEU A 325 -9.15 10.78 10.61
CA LEU A 325 -8.17 11.86 10.68
C LEU A 325 -8.92 13.15 11.04
N LYS A 326 -8.68 13.70 12.24
CA LYS A 326 -9.32 14.93 12.68
C LYS A 326 -8.94 16.04 11.69
N LYS A 327 -9.91 16.82 11.22
CA LYS A 327 -9.60 18.11 10.59
C LYS A 327 -8.83 18.92 11.63
N ARG A 328 -7.62 19.39 11.31
CA ARG A 328 -6.92 20.38 12.15
C ARG A 328 -7.87 21.57 12.30
N THR A 329 -8.36 21.82 13.52
CA THR A 329 -8.92 23.12 13.85
C THR A 329 -7.77 24.13 13.81
N GLN A 330 -7.95 25.24 13.09
CA GLN A 330 -7.01 26.35 13.12
C GLN A 330 -6.70 26.73 14.57
N GLY A 331 -5.41 26.74 14.94
CA GLY A 331 -4.94 27.34 16.20
C GLY A 331 -4.36 26.38 17.25
N ALA A 332 -4.45 25.06 17.09
CA ALA A 332 -3.73 24.14 17.97
C ALA A 332 -2.29 23.94 17.44
N ARG A 333 -1.35 24.77 17.93
CA ARG A 333 0.08 24.44 17.92
C ARG A 333 0.37 23.47 19.09
N PRO A 334 1.40 22.61 18.97
CA PRO A 334 1.73 21.58 19.97
C PRO A 334 1.95 22.13 21.38
#